data_AF-A0A1G6RYW1-F1
#
_entry.id   AF-A0A1G6RYW1-F1
#
_cell.length_a   1.000
_cell.length_b   1.000
_cell.length_c   1.000
_cell.angle_alpha   90.00
_cell.angle_beta   90.00
_cell.angle_gamma   90.00
#
_symmetry.space_group_name_H-M   'P 1'
#
loop_
_entity.id
_entity.type
_entity.pdbx_description
1 polymer ?
#
loop_
_entity_poly.entity_id
_entity_poly.type
_entity_poly.pdbx_seq_one_letter_code
_entity_poly.pdbx_strand_id
1 'polypeptide(L)'
;MIDVELPPGPPEGALTRGFAACLASVTEVPVGDLPLPDGGLPQALGAWRTWLAGHGSGLVPIADPVRFQWPGWWIAVVEHPDGDGAAAVLAFGTPPGVVLSPQTPALLGRATADLRIREAHAVAPLDPVLHRRPAAEVLRGTVEGLAVAPAAEAPMRLLDVAQARAGRGLDGDRYAAGAGTFSPRGGRRPGYDLTLVAAEVLEELSAAGVPLDLAGSRRNVLTRGVDVNALVGRRFRVGDVLCEGRRLCEPCVHLDRLSGPGTLRPLIHRGGLRADVLTDGEIRVGDAVVPD
;
A
#
# COMPACT_ATOMS: atom_id res chain seq x y z
N MET A 1 1.30 19.26 -3.83
CA MET A 1 0.35 18.42 -4.60
C MET A 1 1.21 17.57 -5.51
N ILE A 2 1.15 16.25 -5.39
CA ILE A 2 2.01 15.36 -6.19
C ILE A 2 1.51 15.41 -7.64
N ASP A 3 2.38 15.73 -8.58
CA ASP A 3 2.05 15.79 -10.01
C ASP A 3 1.71 14.37 -10.51
N VAL A 4 0.43 14.16 -10.87
CA VAL A 4 -0.08 12.88 -11.40
C VAL A 4 -0.42 12.95 -12.89
N GLU A 5 -0.43 14.16 -13.45
CA GLU A 5 -0.72 14.38 -14.85
C GLU A 5 0.54 14.30 -15.70
N LEU A 6 0.37 14.03 -16.99
CA LEU A 6 1.46 14.09 -17.93
C LEU A 6 1.93 15.56 -18.07
N PRO A 7 3.20 15.89 -17.79
CA PRO A 7 3.70 17.25 -17.97
C PRO A 7 3.55 17.70 -19.43
N PRO A 8 3.25 18.99 -19.69
CA PRO A 8 3.07 19.51 -21.05
C PRO A 8 4.37 19.39 -21.86
N GLY A 9 4.25 19.24 -23.18
CA GLY A 9 5.39 19.18 -24.09
C GLY A 9 5.09 18.43 -25.40
N PRO A 10 6.09 18.29 -26.29
CA PRO A 10 5.92 17.66 -27.61
C PRO A 10 5.62 16.15 -27.49
N PRO A 11 4.90 15.54 -28.45
CA PRO A 11 4.57 14.11 -28.41
C PRO A 11 5.79 13.19 -28.32
N GLU A 12 6.88 13.51 -29.02
CA GLU A 12 8.11 12.69 -29.10
C GLU A 12 8.79 12.49 -27.73
N GLY A 13 8.52 13.36 -26.75
CA GLY A 13 9.04 13.25 -25.37
C GLY A 13 8.03 12.73 -24.35
N ALA A 14 6.83 12.30 -24.77
CA ALA A 14 5.75 11.93 -23.86
C ALA A 14 6.13 10.75 -22.95
N LEU A 15 6.90 9.78 -23.46
CA LEU A 15 7.39 8.66 -22.65
C LEU A 15 8.31 9.15 -21.51
N THR A 16 9.29 9.99 -21.83
CA THR A 16 10.23 10.57 -20.84
C THR A 16 9.48 11.39 -19.81
N ARG A 17 8.54 12.26 -20.22
CA ARG A 17 7.75 13.08 -19.28
C ARG A 17 6.84 12.24 -18.40
N GLY A 18 6.24 11.17 -18.92
CA GLY A 18 5.45 10.25 -18.12
C GLY A 18 6.28 9.48 -17.10
N PHE A 19 7.49 9.07 -17.47
CA PHE A 19 8.43 8.47 -16.53
C PHE A 19 8.83 9.47 -15.45
N ALA A 20 9.07 10.73 -15.82
CA ALA A 20 9.38 11.80 -14.88
C ALA A 20 8.25 12.04 -13.89
N ALA A 21 6.98 12.05 -14.33
CA ALA A 21 5.84 12.16 -13.43
C ALA A 21 5.74 10.96 -12.47
N CYS A 22 6.03 9.74 -12.94
CA CYS A 22 6.12 8.57 -12.06
C CYS A 22 7.23 8.73 -11.03
N LEU A 23 8.42 9.18 -11.44
CA LEU A 23 9.56 9.39 -10.54
C LEU A 23 9.28 10.50 -9.51
N ALA A 24 8.76 11.63 -9.96
CA ALA A 24 8.33 12.76 -9.15
C ALA A 24 7.33 12.32 -8.07
N SER A 25 6.37 11.47 -8.44
CA SER A 25 5.41 10.92 -7.49
C SER A 25 6.03 10.00 -6.46
N VAL A 26 7.06 9.24 -6.79
CA VAL A 26 7.74 8.34 -5.84
C VAL A 26 8.62 9.13 -4.87
N THR A 27 9.28 10.17 -5.36
CA THR A 27 10.21 10.97 -4.57
C THR A 27 9.53 12.12 -3.83
N GLU A 28 8.24 12.35 -4.06
CA GLU A 28 7.48 13.50 -3.56
C GLU A 28 8.14 14.84 -3.92
N VAL A 29 8.77 14.89 -5.10
CA VAL A 29 9.45 16.08 -5.64
C VAL A 29 8.66 16.56 -6.86
N PRO A 30 8.37 17.87 -6.99
CA PRO A 30 7.70 18.40 -8.19
C PRO A 30 8.43 18.00 -9.48
N VAL A 31 7.68 17.70 -10.54
CA VAL A 31 8.30 17.18 -11.78
C VAL A 31 9.27 18.17 -12.43
N GLY A 32 9.03 19.47 -12.25
CA GLY A 32 9.91 20.55 -12.73
C GLY A 32 11.27 20.62 -12.02
N ASP A 33 11.39 20.00 -10.85
CA ASP A 33 12.64 19.96 -10.06
C ASP A 33 13.49 18.72 -10.38
N LEU A 34 12.96 17.76 -11.16
CA LEU A 34 13.73 16.64 -11.66
C LEU A 34 14.65 17.08 -12.81
N PRO A 35 15.90 16.58 -12.89
CA PRO A 35 16.76 16.86 -14.01
C PRO A 35 16.26 16.12 -15.26
N LEU A 36 15.56 16.86 -16.12
CA LEU A 36 15.01 16.40 -17.39
C LEU A 36 15.89 16.94 -18.52
N PRO A 37 16.86 16.15 -19.04
CA PRO A 37 17.69 16.59 -20.15
C PRO A 37 16.89 16.67 -21.45
N ASP A 38 17.32 17.54 -22.36
CA ASP A 38 16.83 17.59 -23.74
C ASP A 38 17.27 16.29 -24.47
N GLY A 39 16.42 15.26 -24.41
CA GLY A 39 16.73 13.94 -24.95
C GLY A 39 15.70 12.86 -24.66
N GLY A 40 15.96 11.67 -25.20
CA GLY A 40 15.12 10.49 -24.99
C GLY A 40 15.28 9.88 -23.60
N LEU A 41 14.41 8.92 -23.28
CA LEU A 41 14.37 8.25 -21.99
C LEU A 41 15.75 7.68 -21.53
N PRO A 42 16.60 7.08 -22.39
CA PRO A 42 17.91 6.58 -21.96
C PRO A 42 18.83 7.65 -21.34
N GLN A 43 18.82 8.86 -21.90
CA GLN A 43 19.62 9.98 -21.37
C GLN A 43 19.04 10.48 -20.05
N ALA A 44 17.71 10.58 -19.95
CA ALA A 44 17.02 10.96 -18.73
C ALA A 44 17.25 9.95 -17.58
N LEU A 45 17.23 8.64 -17.88
CA LEU A 45 17.55 7.59 -16.91
C LEU A 45 18.96 7.75 -16.31
N GLY A 46 19.94 8.14 -17.13
CA GLY A 46 21.30 8.44 -16.67
C GLY A 46 21.34 9.64 -15.70
N ALA A 47 20.64 10.72 -16.05
CA ALA A 47 20.54 11.91 -15.20
C ALA A 47 19.83 11.62 -13.86
N TRP A 48 18.72 10.89 -13.91
CA TRP A 48 17.97 10.52 -12.71
C TRP A 48 18.71 9.54 -11.80
N ARG A 49 19.51 8.61 -12.33
CA ARG A 49 20.37 7.74 -11.51
C ARG A 49 21.34 8.57 -10.66
N THR A 50 22.00 9.56 -11.27
CA THR A 50 22.92 10.45 -10.56
C THR A 50 22.19 11.33 -9.54
N TRP A 51 21.05 11.88 -9.92
CA TRP A 51 20.25 12.72 -9.03
C TRP A 51 19.72 11.95 -7.82
N LEU A 52 19.14 10.76 -8.03
CA LEU A 52 18.66 9.89 -6.95
C LEU A 52 19.77 9.50 -6.00
N ALA A 53 20.99 9.23 -6.51
CA ALA A 53 22.13 8.91 -5.67
C ALA A 53 22.47 10.04 -4.69
N GLY A 54 22.31 11.31 -5.12
CA GLY A 54 22.42 12.49 -4.25
C GLY A 54 21.28 12.65 -3.24
N HIS A 55 20.16 11.93 -3.42
CA HIS A 55 18.97 11.95 -2.57
C HIS A 55 18.79 10.63 -1.79
N GLY A 56 19.86 9.85 -1.63
CA GLY A 56 19.84 8.63 -0.82
C GLY A 56 19.04 7.48 -1.42
N SER A 57 18.76 7.51 -2.73
CA SER A 57 18.02 6.46 -3.45
C SER A 57 18.73 6.03 -4.73
N GLY A 58 18.26 4.96 -5.37
CA GLY A 58 18.77 4.44 -6.62
C GLY A 58 17.66 3.98 -7.55
N LEU A 59 17.92 4.09 -8.86
CA LEU A 59 17.06 3.56 -9.91
C LEU A 59 17.65 2.24 -10.43
N VAL A 60 17.10 1.13 -9.97
CA VAL A 60 17.68 -0.22 -10.14
C VAL A 60 16.92 -0.97 -11.23
N PRO A 61 17.56 -1.45 -12.31
CA PRO A 61 16.87 -2.19 -13.36
C PRO A 61 16.33 -3.52 -12.84
N ILE A 62 15.12 -3.89 -13.28
CA ILE A 62 14.45 -5.16 -12.93
C ILE A 62 14.57 -6.11 -14.12
N ALA A 63 15.22 -7.26 -13.93
CA ALA A 63 15.49 -8.21 -15.00
C ALA A 63 14.24 -8.99 -15.47
N ASP A 64 13.36 -9.37 -14.55
CA ASP A 64 12.10 -10.07 -14.85
C ASP A 64 10.93 -9.34 -14.16
N PRO A 65 10.38 -8.30 -14.80
CA PRO A 65 9.31 -7.50 -14.20
C PRO A 65 7.96 -8.22 -14.11
N VAL A 66 7.75 -9.30 -14.88
CA VAL A 66 6.51 -10.09 -14.83
C VAL A 66 6.45 -10.90 -13.54
N ARG A 67 7.59 -11.45 -13.10
CA ARG A 67 7.69 -12.20 -11.84
C ARG A 67 8.08 -11.34 -10.65
N PHE A 68 8.44 -10.08 -10.86
CA PHE A 68 8.89 -9.18 -9.81
C PHE A 68 7.76 -8.90 -8.80
N GLN A 69 8.05 -9.11 -7.52
CA GLN A 69 7.13 -8.88 -6.41
C GLN A 69 7.84 -8.03 -5.38
N TRP A 70 7.42 -6.77 -5.23
CA TRP A 70 8.02 -5.86 -4.27
C TRP A 70 6.94 -4.94 -3.68
N PRO A 71 6.80 -4.86 -2.34
CA PRO A 71 5.91 -3.90 -1.70
C PRO A 71 6.39 -2.43 -1.76
N GLY A 72 7.36 -2.11 -2.62
CA GLY A 72 7.88 -0.77 -2.83
C GLY A 72 7.54 -0.21 -4.21
N TRP A 73 8.07 0.98 -4.49
CA TRP A 73 7.81 1.72 -5.72
C TRP A 73 8.69 1.24 -6.88
N TRP A 74 8.06 0.97 -8.02
CA TRP A 74 8.80 0.69 -9.24
C TRP A 74 8.05 1.23 -10.46
N ILE A 75 8.82 1.68 -11.44
CA ILE A 75 8.32 2.29 -12.66
C ILE A 75 8.52 1.28 -13.79
N ALA A 76 7.48 1.03 -14.57
CA ALA A 76 7.53 0.17 -15.74
C ALA A 76 7.22 0.97 -17.00
N VAL A 77 7.91 0.65 -18.10
CA VAL A 77 7.51 1.08 -19.44
C VAL A 77 6.77 -0.07 -20.09
N VAL A 78 5.53 0.20 -20.48
CA VAL A 78 4.60 -0.80 -21.01
C VAL A 78 4.14 -0.42 -22.40
N GLU A 79 3.81 -1.42 -23.21
CA GLU A 79 3.20 -1.19 -24.52
C GLU A 79 1.79 -0.62 -24.35
N HIS A 80 1.38 0.31 -25.21
CA HIS A 80 -0.02 0.72 -25.23
C HIS A 80 -0.91 -0.48 -25.59
N PRO A 81 -2.13 -0.56 -25.03
CA PRO A 81 -3.09 -1.62 -25.36
C PRO A 81 -3.37 -1.73 -26.86
N ASP A 82 -3.34 -0.59 -27.58
CA ASP A 82 -3.65 -0.49 -29.00
C ASP A 82 -2.44 -0.77 -29.91
N GLY A 83 -1.28 -1.10 -29.33
CA GLY A 83 -0.08 -1.57 -30.04
C GLY A 83 0.86 -0.48 -30.58
N ASP A 84 0.47 0.79 -30.56
CA ASP A 84 1.34 1.91 -30.98
C ASP A 84 1.92 2.67 -29.78
N GLY A 85 3.25 2.80 -29.72
CA GLY A 85 3.97 3.54 -28.67
C GLY A 85 4.25 2.78 -27.36
N ALA A 86 4.62 3.53 -26.31
CA ALA A 86 4.79 3.03 -24.95
C ALA A 86 4.41 4.08 -23.90
N ALA A 87 3.94 3.62 -22.75
CA ALA A 87 3.59 4.44 -21.60
C ALA A 87 4.45 4.08 -20.39
N ALA A 88 4.71 5.06 -19.52
CA ALA A 88 5.33 4.82 -18.23
C ALA A 88 4.22 4.69 -17.18
N VAL A 89 4.35 3.69 -16.32
CA VAL A 89 3.41 3.45 -15.23
C VAL A 89 4.18 3.30 -13.92
N LEU A 90 3.62 3.85 -12.85
CA LEU A 90 4.08 3.57 -11.49
C LEU A 90 3.32 2.37 -10.96
N ALA A 91 4.05 1.42 -10.38
CA ALA A 91 3.49 0.23 -9.77
C ALA A 91 3.87 0.13 -8.29
N PHE A 92 2.97 -0.48 -7.52
CA PHE A 92 3.13 -0.69 -6.07
C PHE A 92 2.35 -1.93 -5.60
N GLY A 93 2.82 -2.53 -4.50
CA GLY A 93 2.12 -3.58 -3.78
C GLY A 93 2.54 -5.00 -4.15
N THR A 94 1.97 -5.99 -3.45
CA THR A 94 2.26 -7.42 -3.66
C THR A 94 0.96 -8.22 -3.53
N PRO A 95 0.34 -8.68 -4.64
CA PRO A 95 0.78 -8.51 -6.03
C PRO A 95 0.69 -7.05 -6.53
N PRO A 96 1.63 -6.60 -7.38
CA PRO A 96 1.72 -5.21 -7.80
C PRO A 96 0.66 -4.80 -8.83
N GLY A 97 0.14 -3.59 -8.65
CA GLY A 97 -0.78 -2.92 -9.56
C GLY A 97 -0.28 -1.57 -10.02
N VAL A 98 -0.82 -1.09 -11.14
CA VAL A 98 -0.60 0.28 -11.62
C VAL A 98 -1.33 1.27 -10.72
N VAL A 99 -0.56 2.21 -10.16
CA VAL A 99 -1.05 3.24 -9.23
C VAL A 99 -0.95 4.65 -9.82
N LEU A 100 -0.23 4.80 -10.92
CA LEU A 100 -0.16 6.01 -11.74
C LEU A 100 0.12 5.63 -13.19
N SER A 101 -0.56 6.28 -14.13
CA SER A 101 -0.35 6.10 -15.56
C SER A 101 -0.61 7.43 -16.30
N PRO A 102 0.37 8.35 -16.32
CA PRO A 102 0.16 9.72 -16.79
C PRO A 102 -0.22 9.78 -18.28
N GLN A 103 0.37 8.92 -19.11
CA GLN A 103 0.05 8.88 -20.55
C GLN A 103 -1.22 8.12 -20.88
N THR A 104 -1.63 7.16 -20.05
CA THR A 104 -2.70 6.22 -20.40
C THR A 104 -3.53 5.87 -19.17
N PRO A 105 -4.47 6.74 -18.78
CA PRO A 105 -5.29 6.54 -17.58
C PRO A 105 -6.02 5.17 -17.53
N ALA A 106 -6.33 4.58 -18.69
CA ALA A 106 -6.94 3.25 -18.80
C ALA A 106 -6.12 2.09 -18.21
N LEU A 107 -4.82 2.30 -17.94
CA LEU A 107 -3.96 1.31 -17.29
C LEU A 107 -4.06 1.34 -15.76
N LEU A 108 -4.67 2.37 -15.16
CA LEU A 108 -4.79 2.52 -13.71
C LEU A 108 -5.54 1.32 -13.09
N GLY A 109 -5.03 0.79 -11.97
CA GLY A 109 -5.60 -0.36 -11.25
C GLY A 109 -5.33 -1.72 -11.89
N ARG A 110 -4.74 -1.77 -13.09
CA ARG A 110 -4.41 -3.05 -13.76
C ARG A 110 -3.29 -3.77 -13.01
N ALA A 111 -3.38 -5.10 -12.95
CA ALA A 111 -2.30 -5.91 -12.41
C ALA A 111 -1.11 -5.89 -13.38
N THR A 112 0.09 -5.68 -12.85
CA THR A 112 1.31 -5.61 -13.68
C THR A 112 1.64 -6.93 -14.38
N ALA A 113 1.21 -8.05 -13.81
CA ALA A 113 1.31 -9.38 -14.43
C ALA A 113 0.53 -9.51 -15.75
N ASP A 114 -0.47 -8.63 -15.98
CA ASP A 114 -1.30 -8.63 -17.19
C ASP A 114 -0.77 -7.66 -18.26
N LEU A 115 0.35 -6.97 -18.02
CA LEU A 115 0.91 -5.94 -18.90
C LEU A 115 2.10 -6.46 -19.71
N ARG A 116 2.25 -5.95 -20.92
CA ARG A 116 3.46 -6.15 -21.74
C ARG A 116 4.52 -5.13 -21.33
N ILE A 117 5.44 -5.53 -20.48
CA ILE A 117 6.49 -4.67 -19.91
C ILE A 117 7.76 -4.77 -20.77
N ARG A 118 8.27 -3.63 -21.25
CA ARG A 118 9.53 -3.54 -22.03
C ARG A 118 10.75 -3.35 -21.15
N GLU A 119 10.64 -2.47 -20.18
CA GLU A 119 11.68 -2.18 -19.19
C GLU A 119 11.05 -1.79 -17.85
N ALA A 120 11.75 -2.02 -16.77
CA ALA A 120 11.27 -1.68 -15.44
C ALA A 120 12.42 -1.34 -14.50
N HIS A 121 12.15 -0.42 -13.59
CA HIS A 121 13.11 0.11 -12.65
C HIS A 121 12.51 0.23 -11.25
N ALA A 122 13.19 -0.36 -10.29
CA ALA A 122 12.93 -0.19 -8.87
C ALA A 122 13.48 1.15 -8.38
N VAL A 123 12.71 1.92 -7.61
CA VAL A 123 13.20 3.13 -6.91
C VAL A 123 13.42 2.78 -5.44
N ALA A 124 14.68 2.51 -5.08
CA ALA A 124 15.04 1.93 -3.78
C ALA A 124 15.94 2.86 -2.96
N PRO A 125 15.84 2.89 -1.62
CA PRO A 125 16.80 3.59 -0.77
C PRO A 125 18.21 2.95 -0.90
N LEU A 126 19.25 3.78 -0.82
CA LEU A 126 20.65 3.33 -0.80
C LEU A 126 21.04 2.68 0.52
N ASP A 127 20.46 3.16 1.62
CA ASP A 127 20.61 2.56 2.93
C ASP A 127 19.41 1.63 3.18
N PRO A 128 19.59 0.30 3.06
CA PRO A 128 18.52 -0.65 3.34
C PRO A 128 18.23 -0.79 4.85
N VAL A 129 18.99 -0.12 5.72
CA VAL A 129 18.77 -0.18 7.17
C VAL A 129 17.47 0.54 7.52
N LEU A 130 16.57 -0.20 8.17
CA LEU A 130 15.29 0.32 8.63
C LEU A 130 15.50 1.19 9.88
N HIS A 131 15.59 2.50 9.68
CA HIS A 131 15.57 3.46 10.78
C HIS A 131 14.15 3.58 11.35
N ARG A 132 13.98 3.38 12.67
CA ARG A 132 12.73 3.75 13.35
C ARG A 132 12.60 5.27 13.29
N ARG A 133 11.64 5.82 12.53
CA ARG A 133 11.31 7.26 12.61
C ARG A 133 10.67 7.54 13.98
N PRO A 134 11.22 8.43 14.80
CA PRO A 134 10.50 8.94 15.95
C PRO A 134 9.60 10.08 15.47
N ALA A 135 8.32 9.80 15.21
CA ALA A 135 7.29 10.83 15.30
C ALA A 135 6.86 10.96 16.77
N ALA A 136 6.16 12.04 17.14
CA ALA A 136 5.43 12.07 18.39
C ALA A 136 4.26 11.07 18.26
N GLU A 137 4.53 9.81 18.57
CA GLU A 137 3.59 8.71 18.38
C GLU A 137 2.46 8.80 19.43
N VAL A 138 1.23 9.05 18.98
CA VAL A 138 0.06 8.89 19.84
C VAL A 138 -0.30 7.41 19.87
N LEU A 139 0.17 6.69 20.87
CA LEU A 139 0.01 5.23 20.94
C LEU A 139 -1.25 4.78 21.69
N ARG A 140 -2.09 5.72 22.12
CA ARG A 140 -3.31 5.44 22.90
C ARG A 140 -4.53 5.91 22.13
N GLY A 141 -5.52 5.04 22.00
CA GLY A 141 -6.77 5.34 21.29
C GLY A 141 -7.88 4.40 21.73
N THR A 142 -8.91 4.28 20.89
CA THR A 142 -10.07 3.41 21.14
C THR A 142 -10.45 2.61 19.91
N VAL A 143 -11.16 1.50 20.11
CA VAL A 143 -11.86 0.75 19.07
C VAL A 143 -13.15 1.49 18.74
N GLU A 144 -13.30 1.91 17.50
CA GLU A 144 -14.51 2.57 17.00
C GLU A 144 -15.44 1.61 16.26
N GLY A 145 -14.89 0.55 15.67
CA GLY A 145 -15.65 -0.42 14.92
C GLY A 145 -14.95 -1.77 14.82
N LEU A 146 -15.74 -2.83 14.72
CA LEU A 146 -15.26 -4.19 14.51
C LEU A 146 -15.92 -4.80 13.29
N ALA A 147 -15.15 -5.59 12.55
CA ALA A 147 -15.65 -6.30 11.39
C ALA A 147 -14.92 -7.63 11.16
N VAL A 148 -15.65 -8.61 10.63
CA VAL A 148 -15.08 -9.90 10.18
C VAL A 148 -15.64 -10.25 8.81
N ALA A 149 -14.90 -11.04 8.03
CA ALA A 149 -15.48 -11.68 6.85
C ALA A 149 -15.47 -13.20 7.00
N PRO A 150 -16.59 -13.90 6.78
CA PRO A 150 -16.67 -15.34 6.97
C PRO A 150 -15.87 -16.16 5.94
N ALA A 151 -15.54 -15.58 4.77
CA ALA A 151 -14.79 -16.25 3.71
C ALA A 151 -13.94 -15.25 2.91
N ALA A 152 -13.02 -15.75 2.07
CA ALA A 152 -12.32 -14.93 1.08
C ALA A 152 -13.34 -14.14 0.23
N GLU A 153 -13.03 -12.86 -0.01
CA GLU A 153 -13.82 -11.92 -0.82
C GLU A 153 -15.24 -11.61 -0.32
N ALA A 154 -15.84 -12.44 0.54
CA ALA A 154 -17.17 -12.25 1.11
C ALA A 154 -17.32 -10.88 1.81
N PRO A 155 -18.51 -10.25 1.79
CA PRO A 155 -18.74 -8.98 2.46
C PRO A 155 -18.33 -9.02 3.93
N MET A 156 -17.71 -7.92 4.40
CA MET A 156 -17.43 -7.75 5.82
C MET A 156 -18.74 -7.58 6.59
N ARG A 157 -18.79 -8.11 7.81
CA ARG A 157 -19.92 -8.01 8.73
C ARG A 157 -19.46 -7.20 9.93
N LEU A 158 -20.18 -6.12 10.23
CA LEU A 158 -19.92 -5.31 11.41
C LEU A 158 -20.36 -6.05 12.67
N LEU A 159 -19.63 -5.85 13.76
CA LEU A 159 -19.86 -6.44 15.06
C LEU A 159 -19.72 -5.37 16.14
N ASP A 160 -20.41 -5.55 17.26
CA ASP A 160 -20.15 -4.79 18.49
C ASP A 160 -19.06 -5.45 19.34
N VAL A 161 -18.90 -6.78 19.20
CA VAL A 161 -18.01 -7.61 20.01
C VAL A 161 -17.41 -8.73 19.16
N ALA A 162 -16.12 -9.00 19.33
CA ALA A 162 -15.40 -10.08 18.67
C ALA A 162 -14.54 -10.89 19.66
N GLN A 163 -14.54 -12.21 19.51
CA GLN A 163 -13.71 -13.12 20.30
C GLN A 163 -12.37 -13.33 19.57
N ALA A 164 -11.27 -12.99 20.24
CA ALA A 164 -9.91 -13.14 19.73
C ALA A 164 -9.27 -14.42 20.29
N ARG A 165 -8.62 -15.18 19.42
CA ARG A 165 -7.92 -16.42 19.75
C ARG A 165 -6.43 -16.28 19.48
N ALA A 166 -5.62 -16.58 20.49
CA ALA A 166 -4.17 -16.52 20.42
C ALA A 166 -3.65 -17.34 19.24
N GLY A 167 -2.83 -16.71 18.41
CA GLY A 167 -2.23 -17.32 17.23
C GLY A 167 -3.19 -17.68 16.11
N ARG A 168 -4.47 -17.30 16.19
CA ARG A 168 -5.49 -17.63 15.19
C ARG A 168 -6.22 -16.41 14.65
N GLY A 169 -6.51 -15.42 15.49
CA GLY A 169 -7.25 -14.21 15.09
C GLY A 169 -8.68 -14.20 15.60
N LEU A 170 -9.57 -13.45 14.94
CA LEU A 170 -10.96 -13.29 15.38
C LEU A 170 -11.86 -14.45 14.94
N ASP A 171 -12.66 -14.98 15.87
CA ASP A 171 -13.66 -16.01 15.57
C ASP A 171 -14.65 -15.50 14.50
N GLY A 172 -14.91 -16.35 13.50
CA GLY A 172 -15.74 -16.01 12.35
C GLY A 172 -15.03 -15.24 11.23
N ASP A 173 -13.75 -14.90 11.36
CA ASP A 173 -12.97 -14.32 10.27
C ASP A 173 -12.28 -15.38 9.39
N ARG A 174 -12.23 -15.08 8.09
CA ARG A 174 -11.60 -15.88 7.04
C ARG A 174 -10.14 -16.23 7.34
N TYR A 175 -9.38 -15.33 7.96
CA TYR A 175 -7.97 -15.60 8.29
C TYR A 175 -7.83 -16.53 9.50
N ALA A 176 -8.75 -16.46 10.47
CA ALA A 176 -8.84 -17.42 11.56
C ALA A 176 -9.25 -18.83 11.12
N ALA A 177 -9.94 -18.94 9.98
CA ALA A 177 -10.24 -20.20 9.31
C ALA A 177 -9.14 -20.67 8.33
N GLY A 178 -8.06 -19.91 8.15
CA GLY A 178 -7.04 -20.19 7.13
C GLY A 178 -7.55 -20.03 5.69
N ALA A 179 -8.72 -19.46 5.49
CA ALA A 179 -9.42 -19.32 4.22
C ALA A 179 -9.34 -17.91 3.59
N GLY A 180 -8.55 -17.00 4.16
CA GLY A 180 -8.29 -15.69 3.56
C GLY A 180 -7.49 -15.77 2.26
N THR A 181 -7.68 -14.78 1.38
CA THR A 181 -7.01 -14.70 0.06
C THR A 181 -5.49 -14.86 0.15
N PHE A 182 -4.88 -14.29 1.20
CA PHE A 182 -3.44 -14.31 1.42
C PHE A 182 -3.00 -15.28 2.52
N SER A 183 -3.86 -16.20 2.93
CA SER A 183 -3.51 -17.21 3.93
C SER A 183 -2.23 -17.95 3.52
N PRO A 184 -1.24 -18.08 4.42
CA PRO A 184 0.01 -18.76 4.11
C PRO A 184 -0.23 -20.20 3.63
N ARG A 185 0.38 -20.57 2.50
CA ARG A 185 0.47 -21.97 2.07
C ARG A 185 1.60 -22.63 2.87
N GLY A 186 1.24 -23.30 3.95
CA GLY A 186 2.17 -23.98 4.85
C GLY A 186 2.37 -23.25 6.18
N GLY A 187 1.78 -23.81 7.24
CA GLY A 187 1.96 -23.39 8.63
C GLY A 187 1.46 -21.98 8.95
N ARG A 188 1.48 -21.65 10.25
CA ARG A 188 1.20 -20.29 10.73
C ARG A 188 2.33 -19.35 10.32
N ARG A 189 2.00 -18.16 9.82
CA ARG A 189 2.96 -17.05 9.64
C ARG A 189 2.53 -15.82 10.44
N PRO A 190 3.47 -15.00 10.90
CA PRO A 190 3.15 -13.73 11.57
C PRO A 190 2.41 -12.71 10.70
N GLY A 191 1.54 -11.90 11.33
CA GLY A 191 0.85 -10.75 10.75
C GLY A 191 -0.43 -11.09 10.00
N TYR A 192 -1.13 -12.15 10.42
CA TYR A 192 -2.36 -12.63 9.79
C TYR A 192 -3.55 -12.76 10.77
N ASP A 193 -3.32 -12.60 12.07
CA ASP A 193 -4.36 -12.84 13.09
C ASP A 193 -5.34 -11.66 13.20
N LEU A 194 -4.83 -10.42 13.09
CA LEU A 194 -5.62 -9.21 13.26
C LEU A 194 -5.17 -8.08 12.33
N THR A 195 -6.13 -7.28 11.85
CA THR A 195 -5.85 -6.10 11.04
C THR A 195 -6.56 -4.86 11.58
N LEU A 196 -5.86 -3.73 11.63
CA LEU A 196 -6.36 -2.46 12.17
C LEU A 196 -6.23 -1.35 11.13
N VAL A 197 -7.11 -0.35 11.19
CA VAL A 197 -7.05 0.89 10.38
C VAL A 197 -7.54 2.08 11.21
N ALA A 198 -6.93 3.24 10.99
CA ALA A 198 -7.32 4.48 11.65
C ALA A 198 -8.54 5.11 10.97
N ALA A 199 -9.51 5.55 11.76
CA ALA A 199 -10.71 6.25 11.29
C ALA A 199 -10.36 7.55 10.58
N GLU A 200 -9.34 8.25 11.08
CA GLU A 200 -8.82 9.51 10.52
C GLU A 200 -8.40 9.31 9.05
N VAL A 201 -7.79 8.16 8.72
CA VAL A 201 -7.41 7.85 7.33
C VAL A 201 -8.66 7.70 6.46
N LEU A 202 -9.69 6.97 6.92
CA LEU A 202 -10.90 6.75 6.14
C LEU A 202 -11.70 8.06 5.94
N GLU A 203 -11.75 8.90 6.97
CA GLU A 203 -12.38 10.23 6.93
C GLU A 203 -11.68 11.16 5.93
N GLU A 204 -10.35 11.22 5.97
CA GLU A 204 -9.57 12.01 5.01
C GLU A 204 -9.78 11.54 3.57
N LEU A 205 -9.82 10.22 3.34
CA LEU A 205 -10.08 9.67 2.01
C LEU A 205 -11.49 10.01 1.52
N SER A 206 -12.49 9.88 2.39
CA SER A 206 -13.87 10.24 2.09
C SER A 206 -13.99 11.73 1.74
N ALA A 207 -13.33 12.61 2.51
CA ALA A 207 -13.26 14.05 2.22
C ALA A 207 -12.55 14.37 0.90
N ALA A 208 -11.59 13.54 0.49
CA ALA A 208 -10.90 13.62 -0.80
C ALA A 208 -11.68 12.96 -1.97
N GLY A 209 -12.92 12.52 -1.76
CA GLY A 209 -13.77 11.95 -2.80
C GLY A 209 -13.57 10.46 -3.04
N VAL A 210 -12.89 9.75 -2.14
CA VAL A 210 -12.68 8.29 -2.18
C VAL A 210 -13.47 7.67 -1.01
N PRO A 211 -14.78 7.39 -1.18
CA PRO A 211 -15.62 6.88 -0.10
C PRO A 211 -15.17 5.45 0.28
N LEU A 212 -14.55 5.31 1.45
CA LEU A 212 -14.08 4.04 1.96
C LEU A 212 -14.42 3.94 3.46
N ASP A 213 -15.29 3.00 3.82
CA ASP A 213 -15.65 2.72 5.22
C ASP A 213 -14.88 1.51 5.79
N LEU A 214 -15.15 1.13 7.04
CA LEU A 214 -14.50 -0.02 7.67
C LEU A 214 -14.69 -1.30 6.84
N ALA A 215 -15.91 -1.56 6.37
CA ALA A 215 -16.22 -2.74 5.57
C ALA A 215 -15.43 -2.75 4.25
N GLY A 216 -15.37 -1.60 3.57
CA GLY A 216 -14.61 -1.37 2.36
C GLY A 216 -13.10 -1.49 2.55
N SER A 217 -12.56 -1.08 3.70
CA SER A 217 -11.13 -1.25 4.03
C SER A 217 -10.73 -2.74 4.17
N ARG A 218 -11.72 -3.60 4.44
CA ARG A 218 -11.58 -5.04 4.70
C ARG A 218 -10.66 -5.37 5.88
N ARG A 219 -10.55 -4.45 6.84
CA ARG A 219 -9.80 -4.58 8.10
C ARG A 219 -10.73 -5.00 9.24
N ASN A 220 -10.16 -5.54 10.31
CA ASN A 220 -10.96 -6.07 11.41
C ASN A 220 -11.34 -5.03 12.45
N VAL A 221 -10.46 -4.07 12.72
CA VAL A 221 -10.64 -3.08 13.78
C VAL A 221 -10.47 -1.68 13.19
N LEU A 222 -11.49 -0.85 13.35
CA LEU A 222 -11.38 0.60 13.16
C LEU A 222 -10.97 1.21 14.50
N THR A 223 -9.93 2.03 14.48
CA THR A 223 -9.43 2.70 15.68
C THR A 223 -9.50 4.21 15.55
N ARG A 224 -9.60 4.92 16.68
CA ARG A 224 -9.52 6.38 16.74
C ARG A 224 -8.47 6.85 17.73
N GLY A 225 -7.79 7.94 17.39
CA GLY A 225 -6.84 8.62 18.26
C GLY A 225 -5.49 7.92 18.43
N VAL A 226 -5.24 6.82 17.71
CA VAL A 226 -3.99 6.06 17.78
C VAL A 226 -3.31 6.01 16.42
N ASP A 227 -2.00 6.27 16.41
CA ASP A 227 -1.14 5.99 15.26
C ASP A 227 -0.91 4.49 15.15
N VAL A 228 -1.80 3.80 14.42
CA VAL A 228 -1.73 2.35 14.21
C VAL A 228 -0.44 1.92 13.50
N ASN A 229 0.17 2.79 12.70
CA ASN A 229 1.41 2.46 11.99
C ASN A 229 2.61 2.49 12.95
N ALA A 230 2.60 3.38 13.94
CA ALA A 230 3.61 3.44 14.99
C ALA A 230 3.66 2.19 15.89
N LEU A 231 2.60 1.37 15.89
CA LEU A 231 2.55 0.10 16.62
C LEU A 231 3.36 -1.04 15.96
N VAL A 232 3.94 -0.83 14.77
CA VAL A 232 4.82 -1.83 14.13
C VAL A 232 6.03 -2.14 15.02
N GLY A 233 6.22 -3.43 15.31
CA GLY A 233 7.29 -3.93 16.18
C GLY A 233 7.08 -3.60 17.67
N ARG A 234 5.84 -3.27 18.08
CA ARG A 234 5.46 -3.01 19.47
C ARG A 234 4.37 -3.97 19.92
N ARG A 235 4.33 -4.23 21.23
CA ARG A 235 3.20 -4.89 21.89
C ARG A 235 2.20 -3.84 22.36
N PHE A 236 0.92 -4.18 22.25
CA PHE A 236 -0.18 -3.31 22.64
C PHE A 236 -1.40 -4.15 23.00
N ARG A 237 -2.28 -3.60 23.84
CA ARG A 237 -3.58 -4.19 24.13
C ARG A 237 -4.67 -3.54 23.27
N VAL A 238 -5.63 -4.35 22.87
CA VAL A 238 -6.94 -3.92 22.34
C VAL A 238 -7.99 -4.53 23.25
N GLY A 239 -8.58 -3.72 24.13
CA GLY A 239 -9.34 -4.24 25.27
C GLY A 239 -8.45 -5.12 26.14
N ASP A 240 -8.90 -6.36 26.40
CA ASP A 240 -8.15 -7.35 27.19
C ASP A 240 -7.15 -8.17 26.37
N VAL A 241 -7.13 -7.99 25.05
CA VAL A 241 -6.35 -8.83 24.12
C VAL A 241 -4.96 -8.23 23.89
N LEU A 242 -3.92 -8.98 24.24
CA LEU A 242 -2.53 -8.60 23.93
C LEU A 242 -2.21 -8.93 22.47
N CYS A 243 -1.68 -7.94 21.74
CA CYS A 243 -1.29 -8.03 20.34
C CYS A 243 0.18 -7.61 20.13
N GLU A 244 0.77 -8.06 19.03
CA GLU A 244 2.07 -7.59 18.54
C GLU A 244 1.94 -7.04 17.12
N GLY A 245 2.28 -5.77 16.91
CA GLY A 245 2.27 -5.16 15.59
C GLY A 245 3.42 -5.69 14.74
N ARG A 246 3.15 -6.14 13.51
CA ARG A 246 4.13 -6.84 12.66
C ARG A 246 4.60 -6.01 11.48
N ARG A 247 3.65 -5.46 10.73
CA ARG A 247 3.95 -4.71 9.49
C ARG A 247 2.76 -3.87 9.07
N LEU A 248 3.02 -2.89 8.20
CA LEU A 248 1.96 -2.15 7.54
C LEU A 248 1.09 -3.08 6.69
N CYS A 249 -0.20 -2.77 6.63
CA CYS A 249 -1.16 -3.46 5.82
C CYS A 249 -1.33 -2.74 4.47
N GLU A 250 -0.25 -2.74 3.70
CA GLU A 250 -0.16 -2.06 2.41
C GLU A 250 -1.29 -2.49 1.45
N PRO A 251 -1.85 -1.55 0.66
CA PRO A 251 -2.87 -1.84 -0.33
C PRO A 251 -2.31 -2.69 -1.48
N CYS A 252 -3.18 -3.42 -2.16
CA CYS A 252 -2.83 -4.24 -3.33
C CYS A 252 -4.00 -4.27 -4.31
N VAL A 253 -3.77 -4.76 -5.53
CA VAL A 253 -4.79 -4.85 -6.59
C VAL A 253 -6.03 -5.62 -6.16
N HIS A 254 -5.86 -6.66 -5.34
CA HIS A 254 -6.99 -7.43 -4.84
C HIS A 254 -7.92 -6.60 -3.92
N LEU A 255 -7.35 -5.68 -3.13
CA LEU A 255 -8.15 -4.74 -2.33
C LEU A 255 -8.93 -3.78 -3.24
N ASP A 256 -8.24 -3.17 -4.21
CA ASP A 256 -8.85 -2.20 -5.14
C ASP A 256 -10.04 -2.80 -5.91
N ARG A 257 -9.92 -4.07 -6.35
CA ARG A 257 -11.03 -4.80 -6.99
C ARG A 257 -12.25 -4.98 -6.10
N LEU A 258 -12.06 -5.13 -4.79
CA LEU A 258 -13.15 -5.38 -3.83
C LEU A 258 -13.74 -4.10 -3.25
N SER A 259 -12.92 -3.06 -3.11
CA SER A 259 -13.29 -1.78 -2.49
C SER A 259 -13.75 -0.73 -3.50
N GLY A 260 -13.45 -0.94 -4.78
CA GLY A 260 -13.72 0.01 -5.86
C GLY A 260 -12.42 0.61 -6.42
N PRO A 261 -12.40 0.95 -7.72
CA PRO A 261 -11.21 1.45 -8.38
C PRO A 261 -10.74 2.78 -7.77
N GLY A 262 -9.43 2.91 -7.60
CA GLY A 262 -8.79 4.16 -7.14
C GLY A 262 -8.51 4.23 -5.63
N THR A 263 -8.74 3.15 -4.89
CA THR A 263 -8.42 3.05 -3.46
C THR A 263 -6.95 2.72 -3.20
N LEU A 264 -6.25 2.15 -4.18
CA LEU A 264 -4.87 1.69 -4.03
C LEU A 264 -3.91 2.83 -3.65
N ARG A 265 -3.79 3.87 -4.49
CA ARG A 265 -2.82 4.96 -4.29
C ARG A 265 -3.04 5.74 -2.99
N PRO A 266 -4.27 6.15 -2.63
CA PRO A 266 -4.49 6.93 -1.41
C PRO A 266 -4.19 6.17 -0.11
N LEU A 267 -4.18 4.83 -0.14
CA LEU A 267 -3.90 3.98 1.03
C LEU A 267 -2.42 3.60 1.19
N ILE A 268 -1.53 4.00 0.27
CA ILE A 268 -0.10 3.62 0.35
C ILE A 268 0.49 4.17 1.65
N HIS A 269 1.14 3.31 2.42
CA HIS A 269 1.67 3.57 3.77
C HIS A 269 0.61 3.99 4.81
N ARG A 270 -0.67 4.00 4.46
CA ARG A 270 -1.79 4.42 5.32
C ARG A 270 -2.87 3.34 5.46
N GLY A 271 -2.66 2.17 4.84
CA GLY A 271 -3.58 1.03 4.85
C GLY A 271 -3.74 0.30 6.19
N GLY A 272 -3.06 0.78 7.24
CA GLY A 272 -3.17 0.30 8.62
C GLY A 272 -2.13 -0.74 9.01
N LEU A 273 -2.45 -1.57 10.00
CA LEU A 273 -1.53 -2.50 10.67
C LEU A 273 -1.97 -3.95 10.51
N ARG A 274 -0.99 -4.85 10.36
CA ARG A 274 -1.14 -6.30 10.57
C ARG A 274 -0.50 -6.68 11.90
N ALA A 275 -1.24 -7.41 12.73
CA ALA A 275 -0.81 -7.82 14.06
C ALA A 275 -1.00 -9.33 14.29
N ASP A 276 -0.24 -9.86 15.25
CA ASP A 276 -0.45 -11.18 15.85
C ASP A 276 -1.26 -11.03 17.14
N VAL A 277 -2.18 -11.95 17.39
CA VAL A 277 -2.94 -12.05 18.65
C VAL A 277 -2.16 -12.97 19.59
N LEU A 278 -1.73 -12.46 20.74
CA LEU A 278 -0.87 -13.19 21.69
C LEU A 278 -1.65 -13.85 22.82
N THR A 279 -2.83 -13.34 23.17
CA THR A 279 -3.69 -13.90 24.22
C THR A 279 -5.13 -14.06 23.72
N ASP A 280 -5.83 -15.05 24.28
CA ASP A 280 -7.28 -15.14 24.13
C ASP A 280 -7.96 -13.98 24.85
N GLY A 281 -9.11 -13.55 24.34
CA GLY A 281 -9.91 -12.53 24.99
C GLY A 281 -11.02 -12.00 24.08
N GLU A 282 -11.64 -10.92 24.52
CA GLU A 282 -12.74 -10.29 23.83
C GLU A 282 -12.39 -8.84 23.53
N ILE A 283 -12.80 -8.37 22.35
CA ILE A 283 -12.66 -6.99 21.92
C ILE A 283 -14.07 -6.44 21.68
N ARG A 284 -14.36 -5.27 22.25
CA ARG A 284 -15.62 -4.54 22.07
C ARG A 284 -15.37 -3.19 21.40
N VAL A 285 -16.39 -2.70 20.71
CA VAL A 285 -16.45 -1.28 20.36
C VAL A 285 -16.41 -0.43 21.64
N GLY A 286 -15.56 0.59 21.65
CA GLY A 286 -15.28 1.44 22.81
C GLY A 286 -14.04 1.01 23.62
N ASP A 287 -13.50 -0.20 23.40
CA ASP A 287 -12.32 -0.66 24.13
C ASP A 287 -11.09 0.20 23.86
N ALA A 288 -10.23 0.32 24.86
CA ALA A 288 -8.98 1.06 24.72
C ALA A 288 -7.97 0.31 23.85
N VAL A 289 -7.21 1.06 23.05
CA VAL A 289 -5.99 0.61 22.39
C VAL A 289 -4.82 1.28 23.10
N VAL A 290 -3.94 0.51 23.74
CA VAL A 290 -2.85 1.08 24.56
C VAL A 290 -1.56 0.26 24.42
N PRO A 291 -0.37 0.86 24.55
CA PRO A 291 0.87 0.10 24.65
C PRO A 291 0.83 -0.87 25.84
N ASP A 292 1.43 -2.05 25.67
CA ASP A 292 1.64 -3.01 26.76
C ASP A 292 2.84 -2.62 27.64
#